data_AF-A0A9N8E4K2-F1
#
_entry.id   AF-A0A9N8E4K2-F1
#
_cell.length_a   1.000
_cell.length_b   1.000
_cell.length_c   1.000
_cell.angle_alpha   90.00
_cell.angle_beta   90.00
_cell.angle_gamma   90.00
#
_symmetry.space_group_name_H-M   'P 1'
#
loop_
_entity.id
_entity.type
_entity.pdbx_description
1 polymer ?
#
loop_
_entity_poly.entity_id
_entity_poly.type
_entity_poly.pdbx_seq_one_letter_code
_entity_poly.pdbx_strand_id
1 'polypeptide(L)'
;MSYTLIQDTFGNGVQAFADRDNQYGRVSGEAMCEGGRYLQPLEYKHARRGSKIVLKATPKAGKQVTVCAFLKVAHRGVGWDDTLLQSGFSESGDFRIVYETGGIILMSYCKVITGDEVAAPLPESVCASGTLATNGHFYEVAQYVRGTMTWHEAKATAEAKTHCGKSGHLVTITSKGESDHVNGLISAETCPREERAILQTWIGLTDAEEYGYKEGTIGWVTGEPFEFENWCPGEPNASGRSHDFAEINFSTSYGACWDDAAGQENVGDSNDKYAKEWLWFNGKEVTSDLPAGTWGRQQLGGFLVRYKESTVRAGLIRDADIYFVGSKEKLIFKAFKSFIRIDVDWKHSENYKNAVGLLGSYSHQGERLGRDGQFIKDTNTFGLDWQVIPETDGSLFHSYEGAVVNQKCIMPASYEGSTALRGRRLGTSSVDEGVAEKACNHLLDPDEKKACVFDVVATQDLSLASTW
;
A
#
# COMPACT_ATOMS: atom_id res chain seq x y z
N MET A 1 14.01 12.42 -22.69
CA MET A 1 15.03 13.50 -22.76
C MET A 1 16.39 12.87 -22.87
N SER A 2 17.20 13.30 -23.82
CA SER A 2 18.59 12.86 -23.99
C SER A 2 19.54 13.93 -23.42
N TYR A 3 20.74 13.51 -23.00
CA TYR A 3 21.72 14.38 -22.35
C TYR A 3 23.10 14.23 -22.99
N THR A 4 23.85 15.32 -23.04
CA THR A 4 25.24 15.35 -23.51
C THR A 4 26.16 15.70 -22.34
N LEU A 5 27.26 14.97 -22.22
CA LEU A 5 28.32 15.29 -21.26
C LEU A 5 29.12 16.50 -21.77
N ILE A 6 29.23 17.54 -20.96
CA ILE A 6 30.18 18.63 -21.19
C ILE A 6 31.56 18.17 -20.72
N GLN A 7 32.57 18.40 -21.57
CA GLN A 7 33.94 17.92 -21.32
C GLN A 7 34.60 18.65 -20.14
N ASP A 8 34.27 19.93 -19.94
CA ASP A 8 34.74 20.70 -18.80
C ASP A 8 34.07 20.26 -17.50
N THR A 9 34.79 20.36 -16.39
CA THR A 9 34.23 20.15 -15.05
C THR A 9 33.32 21.30 -14.68
N PHE A 10 32.19 21.01 -14.04
CA PHE A 10 31.21 22.02 -13.61
C PHE A 10 31.85 23.06 -12.69
N GLY A 11 31.65 24.35 -12.98
CA GLY A 11 32.26 25.42 -12.21
C GLY A 11 32.07 26.79 -12.85
N ASN A 12 32.74 27.79 -12.28
CA ASN A 12 32.68 29.16 -12.79
C ASN A 12 33.28 29.24 -14.21
N GLY A 13 32.61 29.93 -15.12
CA GLY A 13 33.04 30.11 -16.52
C GLY A 13 32.58 29.01 -17.48
N VAL A 14 32.02 27.90 -16.97
CA VAL A 14 31.50 26.81 -17.82
C VAL A 14 30.26 27.28 -18.57
N GLN A 15 30.20 26.98 -19.87
CA GLN A 15 29.08 27.39 -20.72
C GLN A 15 27.77 26.69 -20.32
N ALA A 16 26.72 27.47 -20.13
CA ALA A 16 25.39 26.97 -19.78
C ALA A 16 24.53 26.80 -21.04
N PHE A 17 23.89 25.63 -21.18
CA PHE A 17 22.88 25.31 -22.19
C PHE A 17 23.32 25.34 -23.68
N ALA A 18 24.62 25.38 -23.97
CA ALA A 18 25.21 25.31 -25.31
C ALA A 18 24.66 26.32 -26.34
N ASP A 19 23.85 27.30 -25.91
CA ASP A 19 23.35 28.38 -26.75
C ASP A 19 23.58 29.75 -26.07
N ARG A 20 24.52 30.51 -26.64
CA ARG A 20 25.04 31.85 -26.23
C ARG A 20 26.20 31.84 -25.21
N ASP A 21 26.83 33.00 -25.03
CA ASP A 21 27.92 33.31 -24.09
C ASP A 21 27.51 33.30 -22.61
N ASN A 22 26.56 32.43 -22.26
CA ASN A 22 26.05 32.30 -20.91
C ASN A 22 27.00 31.40 -20.12
N GLN A 23 27.48 31.88 -18.98
CA GLN A 23 28.42 31.13 -18.14
C GLN A 23 27.89 30.96 -16.72
N TYR A 24 28.20 29.83 -16.12
CA TYR A 24 27.98 29.62 -14.70
C TYR A 24 28.90 30.52 -13.88
N GLY A 25 28.37 31.12 -12.81
CA GLY A 25 29.09 32.02 -11.92
C GLY A 25 28.60 31.89 -10.49
N ARG A 26 29.50 32.13 -9.53
CA ARG A 26 29.30 31.91 -8.09
C ARG A 26 29.05 30.45 -7.71
N VAL A 27 29.53 29.51 -8.51
CA VAL A 27 29.65 28.10 -8.08
C VAL A 27 30.79 28.04 -7.07
N SER A 28 30.56 27.45 -5.91
CA SER A 28 31.53 27.42 -4.80
C SER A 28 31.32 26.21 -3.89
N GLY A 29 32.34 25.36 -3.82
CA GLY A 29 32.40 24.22 -2.92
C GLY A 29 31.73 22.95 -3.46
N GLU A 30 32.12 21.83 -2.87
CA GLU A 30 31.65 20.48 -3.24
C GLU A 30 30.14 20.31 -3.05
N ALA A 31 29.54 21.06 -2.12
CA ALA A 31 28.12 21.06 -1.88
C ALA A 31 27.34 21.53 -3.13
N MET A 32 27.87 22.50 -3.88
CA MET A 32 27.32 22.95 -5.16
C MET A 32 27.91 22.21 -6.38
N CYS A 33 28.60 21.10 -6.12
CA CYS A 33 29.09 20.16 -7.13
C CYS A 33 30.15 20.77 -8.05
N GLU A 34 30.87 21.77 -7.55
CA GLU A 34 32.05 22.35 -8.19
C GLU A 34 33.09 21.25 -8.47
N GLY A 35 33.61 21.19 -9.70
CA GLY A 35 34.51 20.14 -10.17
C GLY A 35 33.80 18.87 -10.66
N GLY A 36 32.48 18.77 -10.54
CA GLY A 36 31.68 17.60 -10.93
C GLY A 36 31.51 17.44 -12.44
N ARG A 37 30.99 16.28 -12.86
CA ARG A 37 30.60 16.05 -14.27
C ARG A 37 29.25 16.73 -14.55
N TYR A 38 29.19 17.48 -15.64
CA TYR A 38 27.99 18.24 -16.03
C TYR A 38 27.29 17.58 -17.24
N LEU A 39 26.03 17.18 -17.04
CA LEU A 39 25.17 16.63 -18.09
C LEU A 39 24.15 17.70 -18.52
N GLN A 40 24.20 18.08 -19.78
CA GLN A 40 23.30 19.06 -20.35
C GLN A 40 22.17 18.38 -21.13
N PRO A 41 20.89 18.73 -20.90
CA PRO A 41 19.79 18.21 -21.73
C PRO A 41 19.91 18.71 -23.17
N LEU A 42 19.66 17.81 -24.13
CA LEU A 42 19.68 18.12 -25.56
C LEU A 42 18.47 18.96 -26.02
N GLU A 43 17.36 18.89 -25.28
CA GLU A 43 16.16 19.71 -25.51
C GLU A 43 15.90 20.59 -24.28
N TYR A 44 15.97 21.91 -24.43
CA TYR A 44 15.91 22.86 -23.31
C TYR A 44 14.62 23.67 -23.21
N LYS A 45 13.68 23.52 -24.17
CA LYS A 45 12.53 24.43 -24.25
C LYS A 45 11.22 23.90 -23.67
N HIS A 46 10.92 22.60 -23.75
CA HIS A 46 9.60 22.11 -23.34
C HIS A 46 9.62 20.69 -22.74
N ALA A 47 9.68 20.58 -21.40
CA ALA A 47 9.25 19.37 -20.72
C ALA A 47 7.71 19.33 -20.69
N ARG A 48 7.09 18.23 -21.14
CA ARG A 48 5.62 18.09 -21.04
C ARG A 48 5.24 17.95 -19.56
N ARG A 49 4.08 18.48 -19.15
CA ARG A 49 3.54 18.25 -17.80
C ARG A 49 3.40 16.73 -17.58
N GLY A 50 3.90 16.24 -16.44
CA GLY A 50 3.94 14.80 -16.13
C GLY A 50 5.18 14.05 -16.64
N SER A 51 6.15 14.72 -17.28
CA SER A 51 7.42 14.07 -17.64
C SER A 51 8.18 13.58 -16.41
N LYS A 52 8.51 12.29 -16.37
CA LYS A 52 9.40 11.68 -15.37
C LYS A 52 10.85 11.80 -15.84
N ILE A 53 11.71 12.41 -15.02
CA ILE A 53 13.16 12.43 -15.24
C ILE A 53 13.77 11.42 -14.27
N VAL A 54 14.42 10.40 -14.80
CA VAL A 54 15.06 9.35 -14.01
C VAL A 54 16.56 9.39 -14.25
N LEU A 55 17.34 9.59 -13.19
CA LEU A 55 18.79 9.45 -13.22
C LEU A 55 19.18 8.29 -12.31
N LYS A 56 19.84 7.27 -12.88
CA LYS A 56 20.36 6.14 -12.13
C LYS A 56 21.86 6.32 -11.95
N ALA A 57 22.32 6.34 -10.70
CA ALA A 57 23.72 6.33 -10.35
C ALA A 57 23.99 5.12 -9.44
N THR A 58 24.98 4.32 -9.80
CA THR A 58 25.40 3.14 -9.02
C THR A 58 26.84 3.38 -8.56
N PRO A 59 27.06 3.87 -7.33
CA PRO A 59 28.40 4.04 -6.80
C PRO A 59 29.06 2.67 -6.60
N LYS A 60 30.39 2.63 -6.68
CA LYS A 60 31.14 1.43 -6.25
C LYS A 60 30.97 1.24 -4.74
N ALA A 61 31.04 0.00 -4.25
CA ALA A 61 30.94 -0.30 -2.83
C ALA A 61 31.92 0.55 -1.99
N GLY A 62 31.43 1.13 -0.90
CA GLY A 62 32.21 2.03 -0.04
C GLY A 62 32.63 3.35 -0.70
N LYS A 63 32.07 3.68 -1.87
CA LYS A 63 32.23 4.97 -2.56
C LYS A 63 30.90 5.69 -2.60
N GLN A 64 30.96 7.02 -2.70
CA GLN A 64 29.77 7.86 -2.81
C GLN A 64 29.78 8.61 -4.14
N VAL A 65 28.58 8.87 -4.65
CA VAL A 65 28.34 9.77 -5.78
C VAL A 65 27.36 10.83 -5.33
N THR A 66 27.72 12.10 -5.48
CA THR A 66 26.80 13.22 -5.25
C THR A 66 26.09 13.54 -6.57
N VAL A 67 24.76 13.55 -6.54
CA VAL A 67 23.91 13.91 -7.66
C VAL A 67 23.24 15.24 -7.38
N CYS A 68 23.26 16.15 -8.35
CA CYS A 68 22.83 17.53 -8.16
C CYS A 68 21.88 17.95 -9.28
N ALA A 69 20.76 18.59 -8.91
CA ALA A 69 19.77 19.14 -9.82
C ALA A 69 19.65 20.64 -9.60
N PHE A 70 19.52 21.40 -10.69
CA PHE A 70 19.53 22.86 -10.65
C PHE A 70 18.19 23.42 -11.11
N LEU A 71 17.52 24.18 -10.25
CA LEU A 71 16.21 24.79 -10.55
C LEU A 71 16.27 26.32 -10.51
N LYS A 72 15.57 26.97 -11.43
CA LYS A 72 15.45 28.44 -11.43
C LYS A 72 14.59 28.90 -10.25
N VAL A 73 15.14 29.83 -9.45
CA VAL A 73 14.49 30.33 -8.22
C VAL A 73 13.14 31.01 -8.48
N ALA A 74 12.96 31.65 -9.64
CA ALA A 74 11.74 32.40 -9.95
C ALA A 74 10.53 31.53 -10.37
N HIS A 75 10.67 30.20 -10.49
CA HIS A 75 9.58 29.30 -10.94
C HIS A 75 9.36 28.10 -10.01
N ARG A 76 9.35 28.31 -8.69
CA ARG A 76 8.87 27.32 -7.68
C ARG A 76 7.36 27.01 -7.76
N GLY A 77 6.71 27.29 -8.89
CA GLY A 77 5.25 27.16 -9.07
C GLY A 77 4.79 25.85 -9.70
N VAL A 78 5.72 24.94 -10.02
CA VAL A 78 5.43 23.67 -10.72
C VAL A 78 5.77 22.42 -9.88
N GLY A 79 6.12 22.59 -8.60
CA GLY A 79 6.29 21.52 -7.61
C GLY A 79 7.57 20.69 -7.72
N TRP A 80 8.53 21.09 -8.56
CA TRP A 80 9.79 20.37 -8.73
C TRP A 80 10.72 20.50 -7.52
N ASP A 81 10.72 21.66 -6.87
CA ASP A 81 11.42 21.90 -5.61
C ASP A 81 10.90 20.98 -4.51
N ASP A 82 9.57 20.86 -4.36
CA ASP A 82 8.96 19.89 -3.44
C ASP A 82 9.30 18.44 -3.83
N THR A 83 9.28 18.12 -5.13
CA THR A 83 9.57 16.77 -5.65
C THR A 83 11.02 16.35 -5.36
N LEU A 84 11.99 17.26 -5.52
CA LEU A 84 13.40 16.99 -5.24
C LEU A 84 13.62 16.77 -3.74
N LEU A 85 13.04 17.61 -2.88
CA LEU A 85 13.10 17.45 -1.43
C LEU A 85 12.49 16.10 -1.00
N GLN A 86 11.31 15.75 -1.52
CA GLN A 86 10.67 14.44 -1.28
C GLN A 86 11.50 13.26 -1.80
N SER A 87 12.33 13.47 -2.82
CA SER A 87 13.22 12.44 -3.38
C SER A 87 14.55 12.32 -2.61
N GLY A 88 14.68 13.04 -1.49
CA GLY A 88 15.84 13.00 -0.59
C GLY A 88 17.01 13.89 -1.03
N PHE A 89 16.77 14.88 -1.88
CA PHE A 89 17.76 15.93 -2.15
C PHE A 89 17.68 17.01 -1.06
N SER A 90 18.81 17.64 -0.78
CA SER A 90 18.91 18.77 0.14
C SER A 90 19.26 20.04 -0.62
N GLU A 91 18.68 21.16 -0.23
CA GLU A 91 19.06 22.48 -0.75
C GLU A 91 20.52 22.77 -0.35
N SER A 92 21.36 23.10 -1.34
CA SER A 92 22.79 23.30 -1.10
C SER A 92 23.22 24.76 -1.20
N GLY A 93 22.59 25.56 -2.06
CA GLY A 93 23.01 26.94 -2.31
C GLY A 93 22.64 27.45 -3.69
N ASP A 94 22.64 28.77 -3.86
CA ASP A 94 22.32 29.41 -5.12
C ASP A 94 23.58 29.82 -5.90
N PHE A 95 23.46 29.74 -7.22
CA PHE A 95 24.48 30.19 -8.15
C PHE A 95 23.80 30.84 -9.36
N ARG A 96 24.59 31.40 -10.27
CA ARG A 96 24.07 32.21 -11.37
C ARG A 96 24.46 31.68 -12.72
N ILE A 97 23.56 31.81 -13.67
CA ILE A 97 23.92 31.89 -15.08
C ILE A 97 24.03 33.38 -15.41
N VAL A 98 25.22 33.81 -15.83
CA VAL A 98 25.55 35.19 -16.18
C VAL A 98 25.56 35.34 -17.70
N TYR A 99 24.99 36.42 -18.21
CA TYR A 99 25.03 36.82 -19.62
C TYR A 99 25.12 38.35 -19.74
N GLU A 100 25.40 38.86 -20.93
CA GLU A 100 25.77 40.29 -21.14
C GLU A 100 24.80 41.31 -20.53
N THR A 101 23.50 41.01 -20.54
CA THR A 101 22.43 41.92 -20.11
C THR A 101 21.82 41.58 -18.73
N GLY A 102 22.34 40.57 -18.02
CA GLY A 102 21.78 40.17 -16.73
C GLY A 102 22.19 38.78 -16.24
N GLY A 103 21.33 38.14 -15.46
CA GLY A 103 21.58 36.79 -14.97
C GLY A 103 20.36 36.12 -14.36
N ILE A 104 20.40 34.79 -14.31
CA ILE A 104 19.38 33.94 -13.70
C ILE A 104 19.96 33.30 -12.45
N ILE A 105 19.21 33.34 -11.35
CA ILE A 105 19.56 32.64 -10.11
C ILE A 105 18.99 31.21 -10.17
N LEU A 106 19.86 30.24 -9.99
CA LEU A 106 19.55 28.83 -9.85
C LEU A 106 19.79 28.40 -8.41
N MET A 107 18.97 27.49 -7.90
CA MET A 107 19.17 26.79 -6.64
C MET A 107 19.64 25.37 -6.92
N SER A 108 20.69 24.93 -6.23
CA SER A 108 21.18 23.56 -6.28
C SER A 108 20.49 22.68 -5.23
N TYR A 109 20.04 21.51 -5.67
CA TYR A 109 19.52 20.43 -4.84
C TYR A 109 20.42 19.22 -5.00
N CYS A 110 21.03 18.74 -3.92
CA CYS A 110 22.05 17.69 -3.97
C CYS A 110 21.66 16.50 -3.10
N LYS A 111 21.94 15.28 -3.58
CA LYS A 111 21.76 14.03 -2.86
C LYS A 111 23.03 13.19 -2.95
N VAL A 112 23.52 12.73 -1.81
CA VAL A 112 24.61 11.77 -1.76
C VAL A 112 24.02 10.37 -1.89
N ILE A 113 24.49 9.62 -2.87
CA ILE A 113 24.19 8.20 -3.03
C ILE A 113 25.43 7.45 -2.62
N THR A 114 25.35 6.71 -1.52
CA THR A 114 26.40 5.81 -1.07
C THR A 114 26.22 4.48 -1.79
N GLY A 115 27.29 3.96 -2.35
CA GLY A 115 27.33 2.56 -2.73
C GLY A 115 27.44 1.82 -1.43
N ASP A 116 26.38 1.11 -1.08
CA ASP A 116 26.32 0.33 0.16
C ASP A 116 27.65 -0.42 0.29
N GLU A 117 28.35 -0.21 1.41
CA GLU A 117 29.29 -1.23 1.83
C GLU A 117 28.43 -2.48 1.93
N VAL A 118 28.70 -3.44 1.05
CA VAL A 118 28.08 -4.75 1.15
C VAL A 118 28.50 -5.21 2.55
N ALA A 119 27.61 -5.02 3.54
CA ALA A 119 27.69 -5.73 4.79
C ALA A 119 27.92 -7.16 4.35
N ALA A 120 29.05 -7.73 4.76
CA ALA A 120 29.42 -9.08 4.39
C ALA A 120 28.13 -9.91 4.47
N PRO A 121 27.73 -10.60 3.38
CA PRO A 121 26.45 -11.29 3.35
C PRO A 121 26.33 -12.04 4.66
N LEU A 122 25.26 -11.75 5.41
CA LEU A 122 24.98 -12.46 6.66
C LEU A 122 25.17 -13.95 6.33
N PRO A 123 25.93 -14.71 7.14
CA PRO A 123 26.19 -16.11 6.82
C PRO A 123 24.84 -16.78 6.54
N GLU A 124 24.74 -17.61 5.50
CA GLU A 124 23.48 -18.23 5.04
C GLU A 124 22.65 -18.81 6.20
N SER A 125 23.31 -19.23 7.28
CA SER A 125 22.72 -19.71 8.53
C SER A 125 21.82 -18.70 9.26
N VAL A 126 21.96 -17.40 9.05
CA VAL A 126 21.17 -16.31 9.68
C VAL A 126 19.99 -15.90 8.80
N CYS A 127 20.08 -16.06 7.48
CA CYS A 127 18.98 -15.81 6.53
C CYS A 127 17.91 -16.91 6.51
N ALA A 128 18.10 -18.00 7.28
CA ALA A 128 17.29 -19.21 7.23
C ALA A 128 15.92 -19.13 7.97
N SER A 129 15.52 -17.97 8.54
CA SER A 129 14.15 -17.79 9.04
C SER A 129 13.21 -17.31 7.93
N GLY A 130 13.06 -18.15 6.92
CA GLY A 130 12.16 -18.02 5.77
C GLY A 130 12.20 -19.34 5.01
N THR A 131 11.10 -19.73 4.36
CA THR A 131 11.01 -20.99 3.61
C THR A 131 12.00 -20.99 2.46
N LEU A 132 13.19 -21.54 2.71
CA LEU A 132 14.21 -21.81 1.70
C LEU A 132 13.67 -22.82 0.71
N ALA A 133 13.62 -22.45 -0.57
CA ALA A 133 13.53 -23.42 -1.62
C ALA A 133 14.89 -24.08 -1.86
N THR A 134 14.85 -25.27 -2.45
CA THR A 134 16.03 -26.08 -2.82
C THR A 134 16.97 -25.42 -3.84
N ASN A 135 16.59 -24.27 -4.41
CA ASN A 135 17.33 -23.49 -5.41
C ASN A 135 18.00 -22.22 -4.84
N GLY A 136 17.93 -21.98 -3.52
CA GLY A 136 18.57 -20.82 -2.89
C GLY A 136 17.78 -19.51 -2.99
N HIS A 137 16.54 -19.57 -3.47
CA HIS A 137 15.59 -18.44 -3.44
C HIS A 137 14.69 -18.50 -2.20
N PHE A 138 14.13 -17.33 -1.85
CA PHE A 138 13.22 -17.15 -0.73
C PHE A 138 11.84 -16.79 -1.26
N TYR A 139 10.83 -17.51 -0.78
CA TYR A 139 9.46 -17.32 -1.20
C TYR A 139 8.61 -17.04 0.04
N GLU A 140 7.72 -16.09 -0.11
CA GLU A 140 6.70 -15.76 0.87
C GLU A 140 5.40 -15.58 0.11
N VAL A 141 4.35 -16.28 0.53
CA VAL A 141 3.00 -15.97 0.05
C VAL A 141 2.63 -14.64 0.67
N ALA A 142 2.41 -13.60 -0.14
CA ALA A 142 2.00 -12.30 0.38
C ALA A 142 0.71 -12.49 1.18
N GLN A 143 0.76 -12.12 2.47
CA GLN A 143 -0.31 -12.32 3.44
C GLN A 143 -1.67 -11.94 2.83
N TYR A 144 -2.65 -12.82 3.00
CA TYR A 144 -4.03 -12.60 2.59
C TYR A 144 -4.54 -11.26 3.15
N VAL A 145 -4.53 -10.22 2.33
CA VAL A 145 -5.29 -9.00 2.62
C VAL A 145 -6.74 -9.38 2.31
N ARG A 146 -7.62 -9.36 3.32
CA ARG A 146 -9.07 -9.55 3.11
C ARG A 146 -9.57 -8.52 2.10
N GLY A 147 -9.72 -8.95 0.85
CA GLY A 147 -10.10 -8.09 -0.25
C GLY A 147 -9.34 -8.42 -1.53
N THR A 148 -9.87 -7.86 -2.60
CA THR A 148 -9.41 -8.00 -3.97
C THR A 148 -8.09 -7.25 -4.19
N MET A 149 -7.06 -7.90 -4.74
CA MET A 149 -5.79 -7.26 -5.07
C MET A 149 -5.52 -7.38 -6.58
N THR A 150 -5.31 -6.25 -7.24
CA THR A 150 -4.90 -6.20 -8.65
C THR A 150 -3.45 -6.68 -8.81
N TRP A 151 -3.05 -7.04 -10.03
CA TRP A 151 -1.67 -7.48 -10.29
C TRP A 151 -0.65 -6.39 -9.92
N HIS A 152 -0.95 -5.12 -10.21
CA HIS A 152 -0.08 -3.99 -9.88
C HIS A 152 0.10 -3.80 -8.37
N GLU A 153 -0.96 -3.98 -7.59
CA GLU A 153 -0.91 -3.93 -6.12
C GLU A 153 -0.12 -5.11 -5.55
N ALA A 154 -0.28 -6.30 -6.14
CA ALA A 154 0.49 -7.49 -5.78
C ALA A 154 1.99 -7.27 -6.01
N LYS A 155 2.34 -6.70 -7.18
CA LYS A 155 3.71 -6.33 -7.52
C LYS A 155 4.29 -5.29 -6.56
N ALA A 156 3.56 -4.21 -6.30
CA ALA A 156 4.01 -3.18 -5.36
C ALA A 156 4.23 -3.75 -3.94
N THR A 157 3.35 -4.66 -3.51
CA THR A 157 3.48 -5.34 -2.21
C THR A 157 4.72 -6.22 -2.16
N ALA A 158 4.99 -7.00 -3.20
CA ALA A 158 6.18 -7.84 -3.28
C ALA A 158 7.47 -7.00 -3.30
N GLU A 159 7.49 -5.90 -4.05
CA GLU A 159 8.63 -4.98 -4.15
C GLU A 159 8.90 -4.20 -2.86
N ALA A 160 7.88 -4.00 -2.02
CA ALA A 160 8.03 -3.37 -0.71
C ALA A 160 8.68 -4.30 0.33
N LYS A 161 8.70 -5.62 0.09
CA LYS A 161 9.33 -6.59 1.00
C LYS A 161 10.83 -6.62 0.78
N THR A 162 11.57 -6.86 1.85
CA THR A 162 13.02 -7.02 1.81
C THR A 162 13.44 -8.22 2.64
N HIS A 163 14.32 -9.05 2.09
CA HIS A 163 14.93 -10.18 2.79
C HIS A 163 16.43 -10.19 2.53
N CYS A 164 17.23 -10.23 3.59
CA CYS A 164 18.70 -10.20 3.52
C CYS A 164 19.26 -9.11 2.58
N GLY A 165 18.70 -7.90 2.64
CA GLY A 165 19.14 -6.73 1.86
C GLY A 165 18.72 -6.74 0.39
N LYS A 166 17.92 -7.72 -0.05
CA LYS A 166 17.34 -7.78 -1.40
C LYS A 166 15.86 -7.40 -1.35
N SER A 167 15.41 -6.59 -2.29
CA SER A 167 13.98 -6.33 -2.51
C SER A 167 13.30 -7.54 -3.13
N GLY A 168 12.06 -7.80 -2.73
CA GLY A 168 11.21 -8.83 -3.33
C GLY A 168 10.67 -8.44 -4.69
N HIS A 169 10.03 -9.39 -5.36
CA HIS A 169 9.29 -9.22 -6.61
C HIS A 169 8.20 -10.30 -6.67
N LEU A 170 7.23 -10.15 -7.58
CA LEU A 170 6.28 -11.24 -7.85
C LEU A 170 7.04 -12.48 -8.30
N VAL A 171 6.56 -13.63 -7.85
CA VAL A 171 7.26 -14.90 -8.06
C VAL A 171 7.46 -15.17 -9.54
N THR A 172 8.66 -15.61 -9.88
CA THR A 172 8.96 -16.12 -11.21
C THR A 172 9.21 -17.61 -11.11
N ILE A 173 8.88 -18.35 -12.17
CA ILE A 173 8.87 -19.81 -12.14
C ILE A 173 9.61 -20.31 -13.37
N THR A 174 10.86 -20.69 -13.17
CA THR A 174 11.82 -21.07 -14.22
C THR A 174 11.99 -22.57 -14.35
N SER A 175 11.35 -23.36 -13.47
CA SER A 175 11.45 -24.82 -13.51
C SER A 175 10.24 -25.50 -12.89
N LYS A 176 10.06 -26.79 -13.23
CA LYS A 176 9.04 -27.63 -12.59
C LYS A 176 9.25 -27.75 -11.08
N GLY A 177 10.48 -27.88 -10.62
CA GLY A 177 10.78 -28.01 -9.18
C GLY A 177 10.41 -26.75 -8.39
N GLU A 178 10.63 -25.58 -8.99
CA GLU A 178 10.19 -24.30 -8.43
C GLU A 178 8.67 -24.18 -8.42
N SER A 179 7.99 -24.56 -9.51
CA SER A 179 6.52 -24.61 -9.59
C SER A 179 5.93 -25.49 -8.48
N ASP A 180 6.44 -26.72 -8.32
CA ASP A 180 5.99 -27.66 -7.28
C ASP A 180 6.20 -27.08 -5.87
N HIS A 181 7.31 -26.36 -5.63
CA HIS A 181 7.58 -25.71 -4.35
C HIS A 181 6.62 -24.56 -4.05
N VAL A 182 6.43 -23.65 -5.01
CA VAL A 182 5.49 -22.51 -4.90
C VAL A 182 4.07 -23.01 -4.63
N ASN A 183 3.64 -24.04 -5.35
CA ASN A 183 2.34 -24.68 -5.13
C ASN A 183 2.20 -25.30 -3.75
N GLY A 184 3.27 -25.92 -3.23
CA GLY A 184 3.32 -26.43 -1.87
C GLY A 184 3.17 -25.33 -0.81
N LEU A 185 3.80 -24.17 -1.02
CA LEU A 185 3.68 -23.02 -0.12
C LEU A 185 2.26 -22.46 -0.11
N ILE A 186 1.67 -22.23 -1.29
CA ILE A 186 0.28 -21.75 -1.42
C ILE A 186 -0.70 -22.74 -0.77
N SER A 187 -0.45 -24.04 -0.93
CA SER A 187 -1.27 -25.10 -0.33
C SER A 187 -1.10 -25.22 1.20
N ALA A 188 0.03 -24.79 1.75
CA ALA A 188 0.31 -24.83 3.19
C ALA A 188 -0.22 -23.60 3.93
N GLU A 189 -0.25 -22.44 3.28
CA GLU A 189 -0.86 -21.20 3.78
C GLU A 189 -2.40 -21.22 3.67
N THR A 190 -2.96 -22.10 2.82
CA THR A 190 -4.39 -22.40 2.81
C THR A 190 -4.74 -23.36 3.94
N CYS A 191 -5.36 -22.83 5.00
CA CYS A 191 -5.86 -23.59 6.16
C CYS A 191 -6.61 -24.89 5.75
N PRO A 192 -6.46 -26.02 6.47
CA PRO A 192 -7.25 -27.22 6.22
C PRO A 192 -8.70 -27.00 6.68
N ARG A 193 -9.53 -26.39 5.83
CA ARG A 193 -10.99 -26.54 5.90
C ARG A 193 -11.42 -27.60 4.89
N GLU A 194 -12.45 -28.35 5.24
CA GLU A 194 -12.93 -29.56 4.55
C GLU A 194 -13.34 -29.37 3.07
N GLU A 195 -13.22 -28.17 2.51
CA GLU A 195 -13.43 -27.88 1.09
C GLU A 195 -12.24 -27.10 0.51
N ARG A 196 -11.57 -27.75 -0.45
CA ARG A 196 -10.42 -27.30 -1.26
C ARG A 196 -10.66 -25.94 -1.96
N ALA A 197 -10.66 -24.84 -1.22
CA ALA A 197 -10.48 -23.52 -1.82
C ALA A 197 -9.01 -23.34 -2.18
N ILE A 198 -8.72 -23.42 -3.47
CA ILE A 198 -7.45 -22.98 -4.04
C ILE A 198 -7.45 -21.45 -4.11
N LEU A 199 -6.36 -20.84 -3.65
CA LEU A 199 -6.15 -19.40 -3.80
C LEU A 199 -5.51 -19.17 -5.16
N GLN A 200 -6.28 -18.61 -6.11
CA GLN A 200 -5.70 -18.01 -7.29
C GLN A 200 -4.71 -16.94 -6.83
N THR A 201 -3.49 -16.97 -7.38
CA THR A 201 -2.37 -16.16 -6.89
C THR A 201 -1.62 -15.54 -8.07
N TRP A 202 -1.39 -14.23 -8.03
CA TRP A 202 -0.63 -13.52 -9.05
C TRP A 202 0.84 -13.98 -9.11
N ILE A 203 1.35 -14.14 -10.33
CA ILE A 203 2.77 -14.39 -10.60
C ILE A 203 3.36 -13.28 -11.47
N GLY A 204 4.68 -13.22 -11.56
CA GLY A 204 5.42 -12.15 -12.23
C GLY A 204 5.47 -12.27 -13.76
N LEU A 205 4.60 -13.06 -14.40
CA LEU A 205 4.58 -13.23 -15.86
C LEU A 205 3.61 -12.21 -16.47
N THR A 206 4.05 -11.53 -17.52
CA THR A 206 3.27 -10.47 -18.20
C THR A 206 3.74 -10.27 -19.64
N ASP A 207 2.87 -9.80 -20.54
CA ASP A 207 3.26 -9.27 -21.86
C ASP A 207 2.96 -7.77 -22.01
N ALA A 208 2.64 -7.09 -20.90
CA ALA A 208 2.27 -5.69 -20.89
C ALA A 208 3.43 -4.78 -21.37
N GLU A 209 3.11 -3.85 -22.27
CA GLU A 209 4.08 -2.92 -22.86
C GLU A 209 4.79 -2.06 -21.79
N GLU A 210 4.12 -1.79 -20.67
CA GLU A 210 4.70 -1.04 -19.56
C GLU A 210 5.91 -1.72 -18.90
N TYR A 211 6.07 -3.04 -19.06
CA TYR A 211 7.24 -3.80 -18.60
C TYR A 211 8.25 -4.10 -19.72
N GLY A 212 8.10 -3.44 -20.87
CA GLY A 212 9.04 -3.56 -22.00
C GLY A 212 8.75 -4.75 -22.91
N TYR A 213 7.60 -5.38 -22.74
CA TYR A 213 7.11 -6.45 -23.59
C TYR A 213 6.27 -5.90 -24.74
N LYS A 214 5.90 -6.76 -25.69
CA LYS A 214 4.96 -6.44 -26.75
C LYS A 214 3.81 -7.42 -26.61
N GLU A 215 2.59 -6.98 -26.89
CA GLU A 215 1.41 -7.85 -26.99
C GLU A 215 1.76 -9.19 -27.67
N GLY A 216 1.49 -10.30 -26.99
CA GLY A 216 1.81 -11.65 -27.44
C GLY A 216 3.26 -12.10 -27.21
N THR A 217 4.08 -11.29 -26.53
CA THR A 217 5.45 -11.62 -26.10
C THR A 217 5.54 -11.56 -24.58
N ILE A 218 5.27 -12.70 -23.93
CA ILE A 218 5.35 -12.83 -22.48
C ILE A 218 6.79 -12.80 -21.95
N GLY A 219 6.96 -12.32 -20.72
CA GLY A 219 8.18 -12.44 -19.96
C GLY A 219 8.03 -12.11 -18.48
N TRP A 220 9.10 -12.37 -17.74
CA TRP A 220 9.14 -12.21 -16.29
C TRP A 220 9.46 -10.77 -15.89
N VAL A 221 8.82 -10.26 -14.83
CA VAL A 221 9.09 -8.91 -14.27
C VAL A 221 10.56 -8.63 -13.92
N THR A 222 11.36 -9.67 -13.74
CA THR A 222 12.81 -9.63 -13.45
C THR A 222 13.69 -9.78 -14.70
N GLY A 223 13.11 -10.15 -15.84
CA GLY A 223 13.76 -10.19 -17.14
C GLY A 223 14.56 -11.46 -17.46
N GLU A 224 14.50 -12.51 -16.63
CA GLU A 224 15.09 -13.80 -17.01
C GLU A 224 14.39 -14.44 -18.22
N PRO A 225 15.07 -15.35 -18.95
CA PRO A 225 14.48 -16.06 -20.08
C PRO A 225 13.22 -16.84 -19.69
N PHE A 226 12.20 -16.77 -20.55
CA PHE A 226 11.00 -17.60 -20.45
C PHE A 226 11.26 -18.98 -21.08
N GLU A 227 11.72 -19.93 -20.26
CA GLU A 227 12.09 -21.29 -20.71
C GLU A 227 11.19 -22.40 -20.13
N PHE A 228 10.40 -22.09 -19.10
CA PHE A 228 9.47 -23.01 -18.47
C PHE A 228 8.06 -22.44 -18.50
N GLU A 229 7.11 -23.27 -18.88
CA GLU A 229 5.69 -22.93 -18.90
C GLU A 229 4.84 -24.04 -18.28
N ASN A 230 3.73 -23.65 -17.67
CA ASN A 230 2.79 -24.57 -17.04
C ASN A 230 1.34 -24.06 -17.19
N TRP A 231 0.99 -23.60 -18.38
CA TRP A 231 -0.36 -23.14 -18.72
C TRP A 231 -1.41 -24.24 -18.55
N CYS A 232 -2.61 -23.86 -18.10
CA CYS A 232 -3.74 -24.77 -18.04
C CYS A 232 -4.19 -25.18 -19.47
N PRO A 233 -4.83 -26.35 -19.65
CA PRO A 233 -5.34 -26.75 -20.96
C PRO A 233 -6.29 -25.71 -21.55
N GLY A 234 -5.88 -25.05 -22.63
CA GLY A 234 -6.64 -23.97 -23.27
C GLY A 234 -6.00 -22.60 -23.11
N GLU A 235 -5.04 -22.45 -22.20
CA GLU A 235 -4.34 -21.19 -21.89
C GLU A 235 -2.96 -21.10 -22.55
N PRO A 236 -2.44 -19.87 -22.78
CA PRO A 236 -3.15 -18.60 -22.61
C PRO A 236 -4.16 -18.37 -23.75
N ASN A 237 -5.37 -17.93 -23.41
CA ASN A 237 -6.48 -17.80 -24.37
C ASN A 237 -6.79 -16.35 -24.77
N ALA A 238 -6.22 -15.36 -24.09
CA ALA A 238 -6.48 -13.94 -24.32
C ALA A 238 -7.99 -13.64 -24.38
N SER A 239 -8.79 -14.16 -23.44
CA SER A 239 -10.26 -14.04 -23.38
C SER A 239 -10.78 -12.62 -23.09
N GLY A 240 -9.98 -11.60 -23.41
CA GLY A 240 -10.31 -10.17 -23.38
C GLY A 240 -9.18 -9.37 -24.01
N ARG A 241 -9.43 -8.12 -24.44
CA ARG A 241 -8.41 -7.24 -25.06
C ARG A 241 -7.39 -6.66 -24.05
N SER A 242 -7.13 -7.32 -22.93
CA SER A 242 -6.35 -6.75 -21.80
C SER A 242 -5.83 -7.81 -20.79
N HIS A 243 -5.68 -9.09 -21.19
CA HIS A 243 -5.21 -10.16 -20.30
C HIS A 243 -3.69 -10.23 -20.27
N ASP A 244 -3.06 -9.18 -19.75
CA ASP A 244 -1.62 -8.99 -19.92
C ASP A 244 -0.78 -9.64 -18.80
N PHE A 245 -1.40 -10.41 -17.90
CA PHE A 245 -0.80 -10.87 -16.64
C PHE A 245 -1.18 -12.31 -16.32
N ALA A 246 -0.34 -13.05 -15.60
CA ALA A 246 -0.62 -14.44 -15.27
C ALA A 246 -0.86 -14.69 -13.77
N GLU A 247 -1.69 -15.70 -13.49
CA GLU A 247 -1.96 -16.25 -12.17
C GLU A 247 -1.71 -17.77 -12.12
N ILE A 248 -1.61 -18.33 -10.90
CA ILE A 248 -1.51 -19.77 -10.65
C ILE A 248 -2.70 -20.28 -9.82
N ASN A 249 -3.02 -21.57 -9.97
CA ASN A 249 -4.14 -22.26 -9.32
C ASN A 249 -5.51 -21.78 -9.80
N PHE A 250 -5.65 -21.57 -11.11
CA PHE A 250 -6.87 -21.15 -11.78
C PHE A 250 -8.08 -22.07 -11.54
N SER A 251 -7.89 -23.40 -11.47
CA SER A 251 -9.00 -24.34 -11.36
C SER A 251 -8.72 -25.60 -10.56
N THR A 252 -9.69 -26.01 -9.75
CA THR A 252 -9.67 -27.29 -9.01
C THR A 252 -9.70 -28.50 -9.94
N SER A 253 -10.11 -28.32 -11.20
CA SER A 253 -10.26 -29.38 -12.20
C SER A 253 -8.99 -29.63 -13.01
N TYR A 254 -8.13 -28.62 -13.15
CA TYR A 254 -6.89 -28.70 -13.95
C TYR A 254 -5.62 -28.71 -13.10
N GLY A 255 -5.73 -28.42 -11.80
CA GLY A 255 -4.61 -28.46 -10.87
C GLY A 255 -3.81 -27.15 -10.86
N ALA A 256 -2.56 -27.25 -10.44
CA ALA A 256 -1.70 -26.10 -10.20
C ALA A 256 -1.00 -25.58 -11.46
N CYS A 257 -1.81 -25.25 -12.47
CA CYS A 257 -1.40 -24.65 -13.74
C CYS A 257 -1.72 -23.15 -13.78
N TRP A 258 -1.24 -22.46 -14.82
CA TRP A 258 -1.35 -21.00 -14.99
C TRP A 258 -2.51 -20.59 -15.90
N ASP A 259 -3.02 -19.39 -15.66
CA ASP A 259 -4.04 -18.72 -16.49
C ASP A 259 -3.64 -17.26 -16.76
N ASP A 260 -4.06 -16.71 -17.89
CA ASP A 260 -3.89 -15.30 -18.23
C ASP A 260 -5.15 -14.49 -17.87
N ALA A 261 -4.96 -13.42 -17.11
CA ALA A 261 -6.04 -12.61 -16.55
C ALA A 261 -5.79 -11.13 -16.81
N ALA A 262 -6.88 -10.35 -16.82
CA ALA A 262 -6.74 -8.90 -16.91
C ALA A 262 -6.14 -8.35 -15.61
N GLY A 263 -5.19 -7.42 -15.68
CA GLY A 263 -4.55 -6.87 -14.48
C GLY A 263 -5.49 -6.12 -13.54
N GLN A 264 -6.71 -5.81 -14.02
CA GLN A 264 -7.80 -5.22 -13.26
C GLN A 264 -8.82 -6.24 -12.74
N GLU A 265 -8.68 -7.52 -13.09
CA GLU A 265 -9.48 -8.57 -12.50
C GLU A 265 -8.98 -8.83 -11.08
N ASN A 266 -9.96 -8.95 -10.19
CA ASN A 266 -9.71 -9.17 -8.79
C ASN A 266 -9.40 -10.65 -8.61
N VAL A 267 -8.13 -10.98 -8.43
CA VAL A 267 -7.71 -12.36 -8.15
C VAL A 267 -7.86 -12.62 -6.66
N GLY A 268 -8.70 -13.60 -6.33
CA GLY A 268 -9.21 -13.84 -4.98
C GLY A 268 -10.69 -14.15 -5.04
N ASP A 269 -11.00 -15.45 -5.20
CA ASP A 269 -12.32 -16.07 -5.18
C ASP A 269 -13.39 -15.30 -5.99
N SER A 270 -13.57 -15.70 -7.26
CA SER A 270 -14.71 -15.29 -8.11
C SER A 270 -16.09 -15.63 -7.50
N ASN A 271 -16.12 -16.34 -6.38
CA ASN A 271 -17.25 -16.38 -5.46
C ASN A 271 -16.76 -16.01 -4.06
N ASP A 272 -16.92 -14.77 -3.61
CA ASP A 272 -16.71 -14.38 -2.22
C ASP A 272 -17.57 -15.26 -1.28
N LYS A 273 -17.08 -16.46 -0.94
CA LYS A 273 -17.73 -17.41 -0.06
C LYS A 273 -17.51 -16.98 1.40
N TYR A 274 -16.56 -16.09 1.65
CA TYR A 274 -16.29 -15.46 2.93
C TYR A 274 -17.30 -14.36 3.27
N ALA A 275 -18.04 -13.84 2.29
CA ALA A 275 -19.27 -13.10 2.50
C ALA A 275 -20.29 -13.87 3.35
N LYS A 276 -20.26 -15.21 3.30
CA LYS A 276 -21.18 -16.07 4.04
C LYS A 276 -20.74 -16.38 5.47
N GLU A 277 -19.48 -16.18 5.86
CA GLU A 277 -19.01 -16.62 7.19
C GLU A 277 -19.33 -15.67 8.36
N TRP A 278 -20.11 -14.60 8.16
CA TRP A 278 -20.10 -13.47 9.11
C TRP A 278 -21.22 -13.43 10.16
N LEU A 279 -22.35 -14.15 9.99
CA LEU A 279 -23.48 -14.05 10.92
C LEU A 279 -23.38 -15.08 12.04
N TRP A 280 -22.44 -14.85 12.96
CA TRP A 280 -22.33 -15.63 14.18
C TRP A 280 -22.95 -14.87 15.35
N PHE A 281 -23.88 -15.51 16.03
CA PHE A 281 -24.45 -14.98 17.26
C PHE A 281 -24.31 -16.01 18.37
N ASN A 282 -23.59 -15.64 19.43
CA ASN A 282 -23.26 -16.53 20.55
C ASN A 282 -22.64 -17.87 20.07
N GLY A 283 -21.72 -17.81 19.10
CA GLY A 283 -21.01 -18.98 18.59
C GLY A 283 -21.84 -19.89 17.67
N LYS A 284 -23.01 -19.44 17.17
CA LYS A 284 -23.80 -20.14 16.17
C LYS A 284 -23.94 -19.32 14.88
N GLU A 285 -23.68 -19.96 13.76
CA GLU A 285 -23.89 -19.41 12.42
C GLU A 285 -25.39 -19.29 12.09
N VAL A 286 -25.80 -18.22 11.42
CA VAL A 286 -27.21 -17.90 11.11
C VAL A 286 -27.42 -17.56 9.62
N THR A 287 -26.62 -18.14 8.74
CA THR A 287 -26.39 -17.67 7.36
C THR A 287 -27.38 -18.24 6.32
N SER A 288 -28.25 -19.18 6.67
CA SER A 288 -28.97 -19.99 5.68
C SER A 288 -30.40 -19.55 5.31
N ASP A 289 -31.11 -18.76 6.13
CA ASP A 289 -32.58 -18.71 6.06
C ASP A 289 -33.20 -17.34 5.76
N LEU A 290 -32.40 -16.29 5.54
CA LEU A 290 -32.94 -14.93 5.36
C LEU A 290 -33.00 -14.50 3.89
N PRO A 291 -34.19 -14.21 3.35
CA PRO A 291 -34.32 -13.60 2.04
C PRO A 291 -33.56 -12.26 1.97
N ALA A 292 -32.83 -12.04 0.88
CA ALA A 292 -32.10 -10.79 0.65
C ALA A 292 -33.00 -9.56 0.86
N GLY A 293 -32.49 -8.56 1.57
CA GLY A 293 -33.23 -7.34 1.87
C GLY A 293 -34.18 -7.41 3.08
N THR A 294 -34.33 -8.58 3.72
CA THR A 294 -35.18 -8.74 4.92
C THR A 294 -34.37 -8.67 6.21
N TRP A 295 -35.06 -8.28 7.29
CA TRP A 295 -34.45 -8.18 8.62
C TRP A 295 -34.62 -9.48 9.42
N GLY A 296 -33.51 -10.11 9.74
CA GLY A 296 -33.41 -11.17 10.74
C GLY A 296 -33.50 -10.66 12.17
N ARG A 297 -33.63 -11.59 13.11
CA ARG A 297 -33.62 -11.33 14.56
C ARG A 297 -32.78 -12.39 15.25
N GLN A 298 -31.97 -11.97 16.20
CA GLN A 298 -31.19 -12.86 17.05
C GLN A 298 -30.89 -12.21 18.40
N GLN A 299 -30.39 -12.98 19.37
CA GLN A 299 -29.89 -12.44 20.63
C GLN A 299 -28.36 -12.45 20.66
N LEU A 300 -27.75 -11.40 21.21
CA LEU A 300 -26.32 -11.31 21.47
C LEU A 300 -26.11 -10.79 22.89
N GLY A 301 -25.54 -11.62 23.78
CA GLY A 301 -25.31 -11.22 25.17
C GLY A 301 -26.57 -10.73 25.91
N GLY A 302 -27.75 -11.24 25.55
CA GLY A 302 -29.05 -10.82 26.12
C GLY A 302 -29.71 -9.61 25.42
N PHE A 303 -29.03 -8.95 24.50
CA PHE A 303 -29.60 -7.87 23.68
C PHE A 303 -30.27 -8.41 22.42
N LEU A 304 -31.36 -7.78 22.01
CA LEU A 304 -31.99 -8.08 20.72
C LEU A 304 -31.16 -7.45 19.61
N VAL A 305 -30.71 -8.26 18.67
CA VAL A 305 -30.07 -7.81 17.44
C VAL A 305 -31.02 -8.04 16.27
N ARG A 306 -31.27 -6.99 15.49
CA ARG A 306 -31.84 -7.11 14.15
C ARG A 306 -30.72 -6.96 13.14
N TYR A 307 -30.68 -7.81 12.13
CA TYR A 307 -29.64 -7.74 11.11
C TYR A 307 -30.24 -7.91 9.72
N LYS A 308 -29.56 -7.39 8.70
CA LYS A 308 -30.01 -7.40 7.32
C LYS A 308 -28.81 -7.41 6.39
N GLU A 309 -28.95 -8.11 5.28
CA GLU A 309 -28.02 -8.03 4.16
C GLU A 309 -28.72 -7.40 2.95
N SER A 310 -28.02 -6.49 2.28
CA SER A 310 -28.46 -5.79 1.08
C SER A 310 -27.39 -5.86 0.01
N THR A 311 -27.77 -6.19 -1.22
CA THR A 311 -26.86 -6.08 -2.37
C THR A 311 -26.99 -4.69 -2.98
N VAL A 312 -25.87 -4.01 -3.15
CA VAL A 312 -25.74 -2.77 -3.91
C VAL A 312 -24.81 -2.99 -5.10
N ARG A 313 -24.78 -2.03 -6.04
CA ARG A 313 -23.93 -2.12 -7.24
C ARG A 313 -22.45 -2.34 -6.91
N ALA A 314 -21.99 -1.84 -5.77
CA ALA A 314 -20.59 -1.90 -5.37
C ALA A 314 -20.24 -3.07 -4.42
N GLY A 315 -21.20 -3.91 -4.05
CA GLY A 315 -20.98 -5.06 -3.17
C GLY A 315 -22.13 -5.30 -2.20
N LEU A 316 -21.85 -6.10 -1.17
CA LEU A 316 -22.81 -6.40 -0.10
C LEU A 316 -22.64 -5.39 1.04
N ILE A 317 -23.76 -4.79 1.45
CA ILE A 317 -23.87 -4.00 2.68
C ILE A 317 -24.60 -4.84 3.70
N ARG A 318 -24.10 -4.78 4.95
CA ARG A 318 -24.67 -5.54 6.05
C ARG A 318 -24.95 -4.62 7.22
N ASP A 319 -26.20 -4.63 7.67
CA ASP A 319 -26.69 -3.79 8.76
C ASP A 319 -26.95 -4.66 9.99
N ALA A 320 -26.62 -4.17 11.18
CA ALA A 320 -27.05 -4.76 12.45
C ALA A 320 -27.42 -3.68 13.48
N ASP A 321 -28.65 -3.72 13.97
CA ASP A 321 -29.18 -2.87 15.02
C ASP A 321 -29.20 -3.67 16.34
N ILE A 322 -28.46 -3.23 17.36
CA ILE A 322 -28.50 -3.79 18.72
C ILE A 322 -29.38 -2.90 19.60
N TYR A 323 -30.45 -3.46 20.14
CA TYR A 323 -31.43 -2.72 20.95
C TYR A 323 -31.16 -2.87 22.44
N PHE A 324 -31.17 -1.75 23.17
CA PHE A 324 -31.10 -1.74 24.62
C PHE A 324 -32.44 -2.12 25.25
N VAL A 325 -32.42 -3.04 26.21
CA VAL A 325 -33.64 -3.52 26.88
C VAL A 325 -34.32 -2.37 27.62
N GLY A 326 -35.59 -2.12 27.31
CA GLY A 326 -36.37 -1.06 27.96
C GLY A 326 -36.06 0.37 27.47
N SER A 327 -35.25 0.52 26.41
CA SER A 327 -34.90 1.82 25.82
C SER A 327 -35.31 1.90 24.35
N LYS A 328 -35.43 3.14 23.83
CA LYS A 328 -35.58 3.39 22.37
C LYS A 328 -34.23 3.51 21.67
N GLU A 329 -33.14 3.59 22.44
CA GLU A 329 -31.78 3.69 21.93
C GLU A 329 -31.33 2.36 21.32
N LYS A 330 -30.45 2.46 20.32
CA LYS A 330 -29.82 1.31 19.66
C LYS A 330 -28.41 1.66 19.21
N LEU A 331 -27.57 0.64 19.07
CA LEU A 331 -26.33 0.72 18.32
C LEU A 331 -26.59 0.30 16.89
N ILE A 332 -26.11 1.07 15.91
CA ILE A 332 -26.25 0.76 14.50
C ILE A 332 -24.87 0.39 13.96
N PHE A 333 -24.74 -0.84 13.51
CA PHE A 333 -23.55 -1.35 12.85
C PHE A 333 -23.81 -1.44 11.36
N LYS A 334 -22.87 -0.94 10.57
CA LYS A 334 -22.85 -1.14 9.12
C LYS A 334 -21.50 -1.69 8.71
N ALA A 335 -21.51 -2.81 8.00
CA ALA A 335 -20.31 -3.40 7.44
C ALA A 335 -20.39 -3.39 5.91
N PHE A 336 -19.28 -3.02 5.28
CA PHE A 336 -19.09 -3.04 3.84
C PHE A 336 -17.65 -3.41 3.54
N LYS A 337 -17.45 -4.47 2.75
CA LYS A 337 -16.13 -5.09 2.56
C LYS A 337 -15.47 -5.37 3.93
N SER A 338 -14.31 -4.80 4.19
CA SER A 338 -13.54 -4.95 5.45
C SER A 338 -13.75 -3.78 6.42
N PHE A 339 -14.66 -2.84 6.13
CA PHE A 339 -14.92 -1.66 6.95
C PHE A 339 -16.16 -1.85 7.83
N ILE A 340 -16.09 -1.28 9.03
CA ILE A 340 -17.21 -1.23 9.98
C ILE A 340 -17.46 0.22 10.41
N ARG A 341 -18.72 0.62 10.34
CA ARG A 341 -19.25 1.85 10.92
C ARG A 341 -20.13 1.49 12.10
N ILE A 342 -20.01 2.27 13.17
CA ILE A 342 -20.81 2.12 14.37
C ILE A 342 -21.41 3.49 14.70
N ASP A 343 -22.71 3.65 14.55
CA ASP A 343 -23.42 4.83 15.04
C ASP A 343 -23.92 4.55 16.46
N VAL A 344 -23.53 5.44 17.38
CA VAL A 344 -23.89 5.38 18.79
C VAL A 344 -24.74 6.61 19.11
N ASP A 345 -26.01 6.40 19.44
CA ASP A 345 -26.86 7.47 19.99
C ASP A 345 -26.58 7.59 21.50
N TRP A 346 -25.52 8.34 21.82
CA TRP A 346 -25.03 8.47 23.20
C TRP A 346 -25.51 9.73 23.91
N LYS A 347 -25.96 10.75 23.16
CA LYS A 347 -26.15 12.10 23.71
C LYS A 347 -27.36 12.11 24.65
N HIS A 348 -27.09 12.31 25.95
CA HIS A 348 -28.08 12.28 27.05
C HIS A 348 -28.62 10.89 27.42
N SER A 349 -27.94 9.82 27.01
CA SER A 349 -28.33 8.47 27.39
C SER A 349 -27.74 8.06 28.75
N GLU A 350 -28.56 7.45 29.60
CA GLU A 350 -28.16 6.82 30.86
C GLU A 350 -27.64 5.39 30.67
N ASN A 351 -27.84 4.79 29.49
CA ASN A 351 -27.45 3.40 29.22
C ASN A 351 -25.93 3.26 29.03
N TYR A 352 -25.23 4.35 28.67
CA TYR A 352 -23.77 4.35 28.50
C TYR A 352 -23.01 4.87 29.72
N LYS A 353 -23.67 5.17 30.84
CA LYS A 353 -23.03 5.85 31.98
C LYS A 353 -21.78 5.14 32.53
N ASN A 354 -21.73 3.82 32.41
CA ASN A 354 -20.62 2.98 32.86
C ASN A 354 -19.70 2.53 31.71
N ALA A 355 -19.90 3.04 30.49
CA ALA A 355 -19.11 2.65 29.35
C ALA A 355 -17.68 3.18 29.49
N VAL A 356 -16.73 2.27 29.29
CA VAL A 356 -15.29 2.50 29.31
C VAL A 356 -14.67 1.69 28.17
N GLY A 357 -13.62 2.22 27.54
CA GLY A 357 -12.95 1.54 26.43
C GLY A 357 -11.93 2.43 25.74
N LEU A 358 -11.54 2.05 24.53
CA LEU A 358 -10.57 2.78 23.69
C LEU A 358 -11.02 4.21 23.32
N LEU A 359 -12.32 4.51 23.45
CA LEU A 359 -12.88 5.86 23.26
C LEU A 359 -12.91 6.69 24.56
N GLY A 360 -12.38 6.15 25.66
CA GLY A 360 -12.41 6.76 26.99
C GLY A 360 -13.62 6.36 27.83
N SER A 361 -13.78 7.02 28.97
CA SER A 361 -14.89 6.82 29.90
C SER A 361 -16.02 7.80 29.64
N TYR A 362 -17.25 7.28 29.51
CA TYR A 362 -18.42 8.12 29.35
C TYR A 362 -18.69 9.02 30.56
N SER A 363 -18.61 8.48 31.79
CA SER A 363 -18.82 9.25 33.02
C SER A 363 -17.82 10.37 33.22
N HIS A 364 -16.66 10.28 32.55
CA HIS A 364 -15.60 11.27 32.57
C HIS A 364 -15.43 11.98 31.21
N GLN A 365 -16.52 12.16 30.44
CA GLN A 365 -16.53 12.96 29.21
C GLN A 365 -15.50 12.53 28.15
N GLY A 366 -15.22 11.23 28.05
CA GLY A 366 -14.24 10.67 27.11
C GLY A 366 -12.79 10.71 27.61
N GLU A 367 -12.55 11.05 28.88
CA GLU A 367 -11.21 10.95 29.45
C GLU A 367 -10.69 9.51 29.38
N ARG A 368 -9.40 9.38 29.09
CA ARG A 368 -8.69 8.11 28.88
C ARG A 368 -8.53 7.38 30.21
N LEU A 369 -9.51 6.55 30.54
CA LEU A 369 -9.53 5.73 31.75
C LEU A 369 -9.00 4.32 31.43
N GLY A 370 -7.89 3.94 32.06
CA GLY A 370 -7.30 2.61 31.94
C GLY A 370 -8.14 1.53 32.62
N ARG A 371 -7.81 0.27 32.34
CA ARG A 371 -8.48 -0.92 32.91
C ARG A 371 -8.35 -1.01 34.44
N ASP A 372 -7.30 -0.41 34.99
CA ASP A 372 -7.06 -0.31 36.44
C ASP A 372 -7.84 0.83 37.11
N GLY A 373 -8.64 1.58 36.34
CA GLY A 373 -9.40 2.74 36.79
C GLY A 373 -8.57 4.01 36.96
N GLN A 374 -7.32 4.04 36.49
CA GLN A 374 -6.48 5.24 36.50
C GLN A 374 -6.54 5.99 35.18
N PHE A 375 -6.37 7.31 35.23
CA PHE A 375 -6.33 8.14 34.02
C PHE A 375 -4.97 8.07 33.34
N ILE A 376 -4.95 7.74 32.04
CA ILE A 376 -3.75 7.60 31.23
C ILE A 376 -3.66 8.76 30.25
N LYS A 377 -2.67 9.64 30.42
CA LYS A 377 -2.49 10.81 29.53
C LYS A 377 -1.90 10.43 28.17
N ASP A 378 -0.89 9.57 28.17
CA ASP A 378 -0.19 9.18 26.95
C ASP A 378 -1.06 8.27 26.07
N THR A 379 -1.25 8.66 24.81
CA THR A 379 -2.14 7.97 23.88
C THR A 379 -1.65 6.56 23.56
N ASN A 380 -0.35 6.35 23.43
CA ASN A 380 0.21 5.04 23.10
C ASN A 380 0.08 4.09 24.28
N THR A 381 0.37 4.56 25.49
CA THR A 381 0.19 3.82 26.73
C THR A 381 -1.28 3.45 26.93
N PHE A 382 -2.20 4.38 26.66
CA PHE A 382 -3.64 4.14 26.73
C PHE A 382 -4.12 3.10 25.71
N GLY A 383 -3.63 3.19 24.47
CA GLY A 383 -3.96 2.21 23.43
C GLY A 383 -3.44 0.81 23.75
N LEU A 384 -2.24 0.71 24.32
CA LEU A 384 -1.66 -0.56 24.76
C LEU A 384 -2.39 -1.16 25.96
N ASP A 385 -2.86 -0.35 26.90
CA ASP A 385 -3.65 -0.81 28.05
C ASP A 385 -4.98 -1.43 27.61
N TRP A 386 -5.60 -0.88 26.56
CA TRP A 386 -6.83 -1.39 25.96
C TRP A 386 -6.63 -2.44 24.87
N GLN A 387 -5.42 -3.01 24.72
CA GLN A 387 -5.23 -4.21 23.90
C GLN A 387 -6.10 -5.36 24.42
N VAL A 388 -6.67 -6.17 23.51
CA VAL A 388 -7.54 -7.30 23.88
C VAL A 388 -6.70 -8.41 24.51
N ILE A 389 -7.12 -8.88 25.68
CA ILE A 389 -6.45 -9.93 26.46
C ILE A 389 -7.41 -11.12 26.56
N PRO A 390 -7.19 -12.22 25.82
CA PRO A 390 -8.11 -13.36 25.78
C PRO A 390 -8.49 -13.93 27.14
N GLU A 391 -7.55 -13.96 28.09
CA GLU A 391 -7.73 -14.53 29.42
C GLU A 391 -8.65 -13.67 30.29
N THR A 392 -8.74 -12.37 30.02
CA THR A 392 -9.55 -11.41 30.81
C THR A 392 -10.83 -11.01 30.09
N ASP A 393 -10.76 -10.78 28.78
CA ASP A 393 -11.87 -10.31 27.94
C ASP A 393 -12.69 -11.48 27.34
N GLY A 394 -12.17 -12.71 27.43
CA GLY A 394 -12.72 -13.88 26.75
C GLY A 394 -12.29 -13.97 25.29
N SER A 395 -12.53 -15.12 24.66
CA SER A 395 -12.23 -15.33 23.24
C SER A 395 -13.26 -14.58 22.38
N LEU A 396 -12.91 -13.36 21.98
CA LEU A 396 -13.73 -12.55 21.06
C LEU A 396 -13.59 -12.97 19.59
N PHE A 397 -12.61 -13.82 19.28
CA PHE A 397 -12.33 -14.30 17.93
C PHE A 397 -12.40 -15.83 17.87
N HIS A 398 -12.78 -16.38 16.71
CA HIS A 398 -12.78 -17.83 16.45
C HIS A 398 -11.37 -18.36 16.17
N SER A 399 -10.51 -17.52 15.59
CA SER A 399 -9.08 -17.76 15.40
C SER A 399 -8.34 -16.45 15.62
N TYR A 400 -7.06 -16.55 16.00
CA TYR A 400 -6.20 -15.39 16.31
C TYR A 400 -5.17 -15.11 15.21
N GLU A 401 -5.41 -15.56 13.98
CA GLU A 401 -4.47 -15.39 12.86
C GLU A 401 -4.15 -13.92 12.63
N GLY A 402 -2.86 -13.57 12.70
CA GLY A 402 -2.37 -12.20 12.53
C GLY A 402 -2.65 -11.24 13.69
N ALA A 403 -3.49 -11.62 14.67
CA ALA A 403 -3.69 -10.84 15.88
C ALA A 403 -2.47 -11.04 16.80
N VAL A 404 -1.91 -9.93 17.29
CA VAL A 404 -0.82 -9.93 18.27
C VAL A 404 -1.39 -10.35 19.63
N VAL A 405 -1.67 -11.64 19.77
CA VAL A 405 -2.19 -12.23 20.99
C VAL A 405 -1.05 -12.56 21.92
N ASN A 406 -1.15 -12.13 23.17
CA ASN A 406 -0.14 -12.33 24.21
C ASN A 406 1.24 -11.71 23.89
N GLN A 407 1.28 -10.75 22.98
CA GLN A 407 2.44 -9.92 22.66
C GLN A 407 2.02 -8.45 22.70
N LYS A 408 2.91 -7.55 23.15
CA LYS A 408 2.62 -6.11 23.07
C LYS A 408 2.72 -5.64 21.63
N CYS A 409 1.76 -4.84 21.17
CA CYS A 409 1.87 -4.16 19.89
C CYS A 409 3.19 -3.38 19.83
N ILE A 410 4.02 -3.65 18.82
CA ILE A 410 5.22 -2.88 18.56
C ILE A 410 4.79 -1.57 17.92
N MET A 411 4.78 -0.51 18.71
CA MET A 411 4.56 0.83 18.16
C MET A 411 5.70 1.17 17.21
N PRO A 412 5.40 1.67 15.99
CA PRO A 412 6.44 2.18 15.12
C PRO A 412 7.24 3.27 15.85
N ALA A 413 8.56 3.32 15.62
CA ALA A 413 9.45 4.24 16.31
C ALA A 413 8.87 5.67 16.30
N SER A 414 8.79 6.30 17.48
CA SER A 414 8.28 7.66 17.64
C SER A 414 9.17 8.64 16.87
N TYR A 415 8.62 9.21 15.81
CA TYR A 415 9.30 10.17 14.94
C TYR A 415 9.38 11.55 15.59
N GLU A 416 10.24 11.71 16.58
CA GLU A 416 10.69 13.03 17.00
C GLU A 416 11.87 13.46 16.12
N GLY A 417 11.61 14.41 15.22
CA GLY A 417 12.67 15.23 14.63
C GLY A 417 13.44 14.61 13.47
N SER A 418 12.77 14.17 12.40
CA SER A 418 13.38 14.31 11.07
C SER A 418 12.30 14.48 9.99
N THR A 419 12.40 15.60 9.27
CA THR A 419 11.63 15.92 8.06
C THR A 419 11.93 14.98 6.88
N ALA A 420 12.77 13.96 7.08
CA ALA A 420 13.27 13.06 6.03
C ALA A 420 12.36 11.85 5.72
N LEU A 421 11.31 11.60 6.51
CA LEU A 421 10.41 10.46 6.32
C LEU A 421 8.93 10.83 6.11
N ARG A 422 8.66 12.04 5.60
CA ARG A 422 7.40 12.32 4.85
C ARG A 422 7.35 11.60 3.48
N GLY A 423 8.39 10.84 3.12
CA GLY A 423 8.57 10.24 1.81
C GLY A 423 8.21 8.76 1.67
N ARG A 424 7.57 8.12 2.66
CA ARG A 424 6.81 6.90 2.34
C ARG A 424 5.56 7.35 1.62
N ARG A 425 5.67 7.46 0.30
CA ARG A 425 4.53 7.66 -0.60
C ARG A 425 3.52 6.56 -0.29
N LEU A 426 2.46 6.89 0.44
CA LEU A 426 1.16 6.36 0.03
C LEU A 426 1.09 6.68 -1.46
N GLY A 427 0.87 5.67 -2.30
CA GLY A 427 0.80 5.85 -3.75
C GLY A 427 -0.06 7.07 -4.07
N THR A 428 0.29 7.81 -5.12
CA THR A 428 -0.58 8.89 -5.59
C THR A 428 -2.01 8.36 -5.66
N SER A 429 -2.91 8.92 -4.85
CA SER A 429 -4.29 8.45 -4.83
C SER A 429 -4.81 8.41 -6.27
N SER A 430 -5.19 7.23 -6.75
CA SER A 430 -5.91 7.10 -8.02
C SER A 430 -7.26 7.81 -7.92
N VAL A 431 -7.81 7.86 -6.70
CA VAL A 431 -9.00 8.64 -6.36
C VAL A 431 -8.60 10.07 -6.00
N ASP A 432 -8.89 10.99 -6.91
CA ASP A 432 -8.76 12.44 -6.69
C ASP A 432 -9.76 12.94 -5.63
N GLU A 433 -9.31 13.87 -4.80
CA GLU A 433 -10.10 14.45 -3.71
C GLU A 433 -11.42 15.06 -4.22
N GLY A 434 -11.42 15.69 -5.40
CA GLY A 434 -12.63 16.24 -6.02
C GLY A 434 -13.61 15.17 -6.51
N VAL A 435 -13.15 13.95 -6.77
CA VAL A 435 -14.03 12.80 -7.09
C VAL A 435 -14.61 12.21 -5.80
N ALA A 436 -13.80 12.11 -4.73
CA ALA A 436 -14.27 11.71 -3.41
C ALA A 436 -15.31 12.69 -2.84
N GLU A 437 -15.10 14.00 -2.96
CA GLU A 437 -16.07 15.02 -2.56
C GLU A 437 -17.40 14.86 -3.28
N LYS A 438 -17.37 14.55 -4.58
CA LYS A 438 -18.59 14.29 -5.36
C LYS A 438 -19.32 13.04 -4.90
N ALA A 439 -18.60 11.97 -4.57
CA ALA A 439 -19.18 10.74 -4.07
C ALA A 439 -19.85 10.94 -2.69
N CYS A 440 -19.28 11.79 -1.83
CA CYS A 440 -19.77 12.10 -0.48
C CYS A 440 -20.77 13.27 -0.42
N ASN A 441 -21.19 13.84 -1.56
CA ASN A 441 -22.07 15.02 -1.60
C ASN A 441 -23.50 14.77 -1.10
N HIS A 442 -23.91 13.51 -0.94
CA HIS A 442 -25.22 13.18 -0.37
C HIS A 442 -25.29 13.45 1.14
N LEU A 443 -24.16 13.63 1.81
CA LEU A 443 -24.08 13.93 3.24
C LEU A 443 -24.32 15.42 3.49
N LEU A 444 -25.19 15.70 4.46
CA LEU A 444 -25.58 17.05 4.84
C LEU A 444 -24.68 17.63 5.93
N ASP A 445 -24.13 16.79 6.81
CA ASP A 445 -23.24 17.21 7.87
C ASP A 445 -21.81 17.44 7.33
N PRO A 446 -21.22 18.63 7.52
CA PRO A 446 -19.89 18.95 6.99
C PRO A 446 -18.76 18.08 7.56
N ASP A 447 -18.88 17.61 8.79
CA ASP A 447 -17.85 16.80 9.44
C ASP A 447 -17.98 15.33 9.02
N GLU A 448 -19.20 14.81 8.87
CA GLU A 448 -19.44 13.51 8.23
C GLU A 448 -18.94 13.50 6.78
N LYS A 449 -19.18 14.58 6.03
CA LYS A 449 -18.70 14.70 4.66
C LYS A 449 -17.17 14.66 4.57
N LYS A 450 -16.47 15.38 5.45
CA LYS A 450 -15.00 15.35 5.50
C LYS A 450 -14.47 13.97 5.85
N ALA A 451 -15.09 13.30 6.81
CA ALA A 451 -14.69 11.95 7.20
C ALA A 451 -14.95 10.93 6.08
N CYS A 452 -16.07 11.04 5.36
CA CYS A 452 -16.34 10.27 4.14
C CYS A 452 -15.27 10.47 3.07
N VAL A 453 -14.91 11.73 2.78
CA VAL A 453 -13.87 12.04 1.79
C VAL A 453 -12.52 11.47 2.22
N PHE A 454 -12.17 11.63 3.49
CA PHE A 454 -10.94 11.07 4.05
C PHE A 454 -10.90 9.54 3.87
N ASP A 455 -11.97 8.84 4.24
CA ASP A 455 -12.05 7.39 4.13
C ASP A 455 -11.96 6.92 2.68
N VAL A 456 -12.69 7.55 1.76
CA VAL A 456 -12.64 7.23 0.32
C VAL A 456 -11.24 7.43 -0.25
N VAL A 457 -10.55 8.52 0.12
CA VAL A 457 -9.19 8.79 -0.35
C VAL A 457 -8.18 7.88 0.33
N ALA A 458 -8.31 7.60 1.63
CA ALA A 458 -7.39 6.71 2.35
C ALA A 458 -7.48 5.27 1.83
N THR A 459 -8.67 4.84 1.43
CA THR A 459 -8.95 3.47 0.96
C THR A 459 -8.84 3.30 -0.55
N GLN A 460 -8.74 4.40 -1.31
CA GLN A 460 -8.80 4.42 -2.77
C GLN A 460 -10.10 3.81 -3.33
N ASP A 461 -11.19 3.83 -2.56
CA ASP A 461 -12.45 3.16 -2.91
C ASP A 461 -13.63 4.14 -2.88
N LEU A 462 -14.03 4.60 -4.07
CA LEU A 462 -15.20 5.47 -4.24
C LEU A 462 -16.51 4.85 -3.75
N SER A 463 -16.61 3.52 -3.72
CA SER A 463 -17.83 2.87 -3.27
C SER A 463 -18.07 2.99 -1.77
N LEU A 464 -17.02 3.29 -1.00
CA LEU A 464 -17.12 3.47 0.44
C LEU A 464 -18.03 4.65 0.81
N ALA A 465 -18.16 5.66 -0.05
CA ALA A 465 -19.09 6.78 0.15
C ALA A 465 -20.55 6.32 0.34
N SER A 466 -20.94 5.18 -0.23
CA SER A 466 -22.30 4.63 -0.09
C SER A 466 -22.64 4.11 1.31
N THR A 467 -21.63 3.99 2.18
CA THR A 467 -21.77 3.52 3.57
C THR A 467 -21.96 4.65 4.57
N TRP A 468 -21.71 5.88 4.11
CA TRP A 468 -21.89 7.11 4.87
C TRP A 468 -23.33 7.62 4.80
#